data_AF-A0A9C6T138-F1
#
_entry.id   AF-A0A9C6T138-F1
#
_cell.length_a   1.000
_cell.length_b   1.000
_cell.length_c   1.000
_cell.angle_alpha   90.00
_cell.angle_beta   90.00
_cell.angle_gamma   90.00
#
_symmetry.space_group_name_H-M   'P 1'
#
loop_
_entity.id
_entity.type
_entity.pdbx_description
1 polymer ?
#
loop_
_entity_poly.entity_id
_entity_poly.type
_entity_poly.pdbx_seq_one_letter_code
_entity_poly.pdbx_strand_id
1 'polypeptide(L)'
;MMLMMMMQQTLLFTVATGILSFTKAHRYKIEFEDDELFSDCPNQPESVLNINGLLNLTELTIDRPQDSLQFSGNFTTVWNIQKTDLIQGSLDVFKYERREWVPTIYKMRALNFCSILFDKNQYWYRVWGQHVTNLEEVKDKCFKPGTKYMHETFEMYLDFENRMQNVEGEHKIQFELKAFDEFNRMRPTSILAIKILSFTKAHRYKIEFEDDELFSDCSNQPESVLNIHGLLNLTEWTIDRPQDNLKFSGNFTTVWNIQKTDRIQCSLEIFKYDRREWVPTLYKMKMPHFCPLLFDENQHWYKVWGQHITNLEEVKDNCLNVPGDLLNH
;
A
#
# COMPACT_ATOMS: atom_id res chain seq x y z
N MET A 1 -39.66 -39.83 35.77
CA MET A 1 -39.27 -40.20 34.40
C MET A 1 -40.14 -39.38 33.45
N MET A 2 -40.01 -38.05 33.39
CA MET A 2 -38.88 -37.25 32.90
C MET A 2 -38.51 -37.63 31.47
N LEU A 3 -39.22 -37.03 30.52
CA LEU A 3 -38.71 -36.57 29.23
C LEU A 3 -39.78 -35.63 28.65
N MET A 4 -39.83 -34.45 29.27
CA MET A 4 -40.45 -33.27 28.69
C MET A 4 -39.68 -32.97 27.41
N MET A 5 -40.39 -32.95 26.28
CA MET A 5 -39.92 -32.47 24.99
C MET A 5 -39.25 -31.11 25.18
N MET A 6 -37.91 -31.07 25.25
CA MET A 6 -37.16 -29.85 24.97
C MET A 6 -37.24 -29.62 23.47
N MET A 7 -38.32 -28.95 23.08
CA MET A 7 -38.46 -28.28 21.80
C MET A 7 -37.44 -27.13 21.80
N GLN A 8 -36.23 -27.42 21.32
CA GLN A 8 -35.20 -26.40 21.12
C GLN A 8 -35.66 -25.52 19.94
N GLN A 9 -36.44 -24.47 20.25
CA GLN A 9 -36.80 -23.43 19.31
C GLN A 9 -35.52 -22.65 18.97
N THR A 10 -34.83 -23.05 17.91
CA THR A 10 -33.74 -22.26 17.33
C THR A 10 -34.37 -21.07 16.59
N LEU A 11 -34.65 -19.96 17.27
CA LEU A 11 -35.00 -18.72 16.59
C LEU A 11 -33.76 -18.21 15.84
N LEU A 12 -33.79 -18.30 14.51
CA LEU A 12 -32.74 -17.75 13.65
C LEU A 12 -33.14 -16.32 13.27
N PHE A 13 -32.67 -15.35 14.03
CA PHE A 13 -32.71 -13.94 13.63
C PHE A 13 -31.50 -13.65 12.76
N THR A 14 -31.75 -13.18 11.55
CA THR A 14 -30.70 -12.70 10.64
C THR A 14 -30.69 -11.18 10.72
N VAL A 15 -29.50 -10.57 10.80
CA VAL A 15 -29.30 -9.13 10.63
C VAL A 15 -28.59 -8.94 9.30
N ALA A 16 -29.14 -8.11 8.41
CA ALA A 16 -28.56 -7.83 7.10
C ALA A 16 -28.25 -6.33 7.00
N THR A 17 -26.98 -6.00 6.74
CA THR A 17 -26.50 -4.62 6.63
C THR A 17 -25.54 -4.52 5.45
N GLY A 18 -25.68 -3.47 4.65
CA GLY A 18 -24.78 -3.17 3.53
C GLY A 18 -23.83 -2.03 3.88
N ILE A 19 -22.56 -2.20 3.55
CA ILE A 19 -21.53 -1.15 3.61
C ILE A 19 -21.00 -0.93 2.20
N LEU A 20 -21.11 0.30 1.69
CA LEU A 20 -20.53 0.69 0.40
C LEU A 20 -19.12 1.24 0.63
N SER A 21 -18.15 0.59 0.00
CA SER A 21 -16.76 1.01 0.04
C SER A 21 -16.05 0.63 -1.24
N PHE A 22 -15.01 1.38 -1.57
CA PHE A 22 -14.07 1.00 -2.62
C PHE A 22 -12.72 0.65 -2.03
N THR A 23 -12.15 -0.45 -2.50
CA THR A 23 -10.77 -0.82 -2.22
C THR A 23 -9.85 -0.16 -3.24
N LYS A 24 -8.95 0.69 -2.76
CA LYS A 24 -7.85 1.23 -3.58
C LYS A 24 -6.54 0.66 -3.10
N ALA A 25 -5.70 0.27 -4.04
CA ALA A 25 -4.32 0.00 -3.73
C ALA A 25 -3.65 1.29 -3.25
N HIS A 26 -2.94 1.20 -2.12
CA HIS A 26 -2.31 2.33 -1.44
C HIS A 26 -0.80 2.30 -1.58
N ARG A 27 -0.22 1.10 -1.58
CA ARG A 27 1.22 0.87 -1.72
C ARG A 27 1.46 -0.19 -2.78
N TYR A 28 2.39 0.13 -3.66
CA TYR A 28 2.77 -0.70 -4.78
C TYR A 28 4.21 -1.19 -4.59
N LYS A 29 4.44 -2.46 -4.91
CA LYS A 29 5.77 -3.05 -5.00
C LYS A 29 6.10 -3.27 -6.47
N ILE A 30 7.32 -2.91 -6.87
CA ILE A 30 7.84 -3.14 -8.20
C ILE A 30 8.65 -4.45 -8.19
N GLU A 31 8.35 -5.33 -9.13
CA GLU A 31 9.14 -6.52 -9.45
C GLU A 31 10.05 -6.22 -10.66
N PHE A 32 11.30 -6.67 -10.59
CA PHE A 32 12.28 -6.51 -11.67
C PHE A 32 12.18 -7.67 -12.66
N GLU A 33 12.38 -7.39 -13.96
CA GLU A 33 12.32 -8.41 -15.03
C GLU A 33 13.58 -9.26 -15.11
N ASP A 34 14.73 -8.61 -14.99
CA ASP A 34 16.06 -9.18 -15.19
C ASP A 34 17.05 -8.63 -14.15
N ASP A 35 18.27 -9.20 -14.13
CA ASP A 35 19.33 -8.90 -13.14
C ASP A 35 20.14 -7.67 -13.53
N GLU A 36 19.97 -7.16 -14.75
CA GLU A 36 20.67 -5.98 -15.24
C GLU A 36 20.07 -4.72 -14.61
N LEU A 37 20.90 -3.77 -14.18
CA LEU A 37 20.38 -2.52 -13.60
C LEU A 37 19.62 -1.66 -14.60
N PHE A 38 20.14 -1.61 -15.83
CA PHE A 38 19.64 -0.79 -16.92
C PHE A 38 20.01 -1.43 -18.25
N SER A 39 19.14 -1.25 -19.23
CA SER A 39 19.33 -1.58 -20.63
C SER A 39 19.58 -0.32 -21.45
N ASP A 40 20.21 -0.53 -22.61
CA ASP A 40 20.49 0.53 -23.57
C ASP A 40 19.22 1.04 -24.24
N CYS A 41 19.20 2.35 -24.53
CA CYS A 41 18.14 2.95 -25.31
C CYS A 41 18.41 2.70 -26.80
N PRO A 42 17.44 2.20 -27.58
CA PRO A 42 17.64 2.02 -29.01
C PRO A 42 17.76 3.37 -29.73
N ASN A 43 18.50 3.38 -30.84
CA ASN A 43 18.61 4.50 -31.79
C ASN A 43 19.11 5.81 -31.18
N GLN A 44 19.98 5.76 -30.17
CA GLN A 44 20.56 6.96 -29.59
C GLN A 44 21.74 7.48 -30.43
N PRO A 45 21.93 8.81 -30.50
CA PRO A 45 23.15 9.40 -31.04
C PRO A 45 24.38 8.95 -30.24
N GLU A 46 25.57 8.92 -30.88
CA GLU A 46 26.85 8.56 -30.20
C GLU A 46 27.19 9.46 -29.00
N SER A 47 26.66 10.68 -28.95
CA SER A 47 26.82 11.61 -27.83
C SER A 47 25.99 11.25 -26.59
N VAL A 48 25.05 10.32 -26.71
CA VAL A 48 24.22 9.84 -25.60
C VAL A 48 24.77 8.50 -25.13
N LEU A 49 25.36 8.51 -23.94
CA LEU A 49 26.00 7.34 -23.34
C LEU A 49 24.99 6.58 -22.48
N ASN A 50 25.20 5.28 -22.33
CA ASN A 50 24.43 4.43 -21.43
C ASN A 50 24.95 4.50 -19.98
N ILE A 51 24.45 3.61 -19.12
CA ILE A 51 24.90 3.53 -17.72
C ILE A 51 26.41 3.26 -17.60
N ASN A 52 27.04 2.53 -18.53
CA ASN A 52 28.48 2.27 -18.51
C ASN A 52 29.30 3.52 -18.88
N GLY A 53 28.71 4.49 -19.58
CA GLY A 53 29.29 5.82 -19.77
C GLY A 53 29.24 6.70 -18.50
N LEU A 54 28.37 6.35 -17.54
CA LEU A 54 28.31 6.99 -16.23
C LEU A 54 29.16 6.25 -15.20
N LEU A 55 29.01 4.93 -15.09
CA LEU A 55 29.54 4.10 -14.01
C LEU A 55 30.39 2.97 -14.57
N ASN A 56 31.54 2.75 -13.95
CA ASN A 56 32.25 1.49 -14.01
C ASN A 56 31.66 0.56 -12.94
N LEU A 57 30.97 -0.48 -13.40
CA LEU A 57 30.25 -1.47 -12.59
C LEU A 57 31.04 -2.79 -12.39
N THR A 58 32.31 -2.88 -12.80
CA THR A 58 33.09 -4.13 -12.73
C THR A 58 33.29 -4.67 -11.31
N GLU A 59 33.24 -3.79 -10.30
CA GLU A 59 33.32 -4.16 -8.88
C GLU A 59 31.95 -4.36 -8.21
N LEU A 60 30.85 -4.28 -8.98
CA LEU A 60 29.49 -4.44 -8.47
C LEU A 60 28.95 -5.82 -8.86
N THR A 61 28.40 -6.52 -7.87
CA THR A 61 27.67 -7.78 -8.05
C THR A 61 26.20 -7.55 -7.70
N ILE A 62 25.32 -8.09 -8.53
CA ILE A 62 23.88 -8.00 -8.36
C ILE A 62 23.33 -9.41 -8.45
N ASP A 63 22.73 -9.85 -7.36
CA ASP A 63 22.08 -11.15 -7.24
C ASP A 63 20.57 -10.92 -7.02
N ARG A 64 19.72 -11.87 -7.41
CA ARG A 64 18.28 -11.80 -7.15
C ARG A 64 17.81 -12.93 -6.25
N PRO A 65 17.86 -12.74 -4.92
CA PRO A 65 17.16 -13.64 -4.01
C PRO A 65 15.64 -13.37 -4.09
N GLN A 66 14.90 -14.33 -4.66
CA GLN A 66 13.43 -14.31 -4.81
C GLN A 66 12.94 -13.04 -5.54
N ASP A 67 12.44 -12.06 -4.77
CA ASP A 67 11.73 -10.86 -5.26
C ASP A 67 12.45 -9.55 -4.92
N SER A 68 13.76 -9.59 -4.68
CA SER A 68 14.59 -8.42 -4.40
C SER A 68 15.89 -8.46 -5.20
N LEU A 69 16.49 -7.29 -5.45
CA LEU A 69 17.85 -7.20 -5.98
C LEU A 69 18.81 -6.97 -4.83
N GLN A 70 19.70 -7.93 -4.60
CA GLN A 70 20.78 -7.81 -3.63
C GLN A 70 22.00 -7.20 -4.32
N PHE A 71 22.47 -6.08 -3.78
CA PHE A 71 23.65 -5.37 -4.24
C PHE A 71 24.81 -5.66 -3.31
N SER A 72 25.96 -6.00 -3.88
CA SER A 72 27.22 -6.09 -3.14
C SER A 72 28.38 -5.57 -3.97
N GLY A 73 29.36 -4.96 -3.31
CA GLY A 73 30.53 -4.37 -3.96
C GLY A 73 30.40 -2.86 -4.18
N ASN A 74 31.12 -2.34 -5.16
CA ASN A 74 31.35 -0.90 -5.33
C ASN A 74 31.18 -0.50 -6.80
N PHE A 75 31.03 0.80 -7.05
CA PHE A 75 31.16 1.33 -8.41
C PHE A 75 31.93 2.66 -8.42
N THR A 76 32.52 2.97 -9.58
CA THR A 76 33.27 4.21 -9.79
C THR A 76 32.65 5.02 -10.90
N THR A 77 32.45 6.32 -10.72
CA THR A 77 31.96 7.20 -11.78
C THR A 77 33.05 7.47 -12.81
N VAL A 78 32.72 7.32 -14.09
CA VAL A 78 33.64 7.48 -15.23
C VAL A 78 33.19 8.54 -16.24
N TRP A 79 32.05 9.19 -16.01
CA TRP A 79 31.53 10.20 -16.93
C TRP A 79 32.50 11.38 -17.08
N ASN A 80 32.92 11.65 -18.31
CA ASN A 80 33.87 12.71 -18.63
C ASN A 80 33.21 14.11 -18.59
N ILE A 81 33.01 14.62 -17.37
CA ILE A 81 32.50 15.97 -17.08
C ILE A 81 33.46 16.73 -16.14
N GLN A 82 33.32 18.05 -16.07
CA GLN A 82 34.17 18.87 -15.20
C GLN A 82 33.63 18.91 -13.76
N LYS A 83 34.54 19.13 -12.80
CA LYS A 83 34.20 19.21 -11.37
C LYS A 83 33.20 20.32 -11.06
N THR A 84 33.25 21.43 -11.79
CA THR A 84 32.34 22.58 -11.61
C THR A 84 30.99 22.41 -12.30
N ASP A 85 30.79 21.36 -13.09
CA ASP A 85 29.55 21.19 -13.86
C ASP A 85 28.32 20.99 -12.97
N LEU A 86 27.21 21.57 -13.37
CA LEU A 86 25.90 21.27 -12.81
C LEU A 86 25.32 20.03 -13.49
N ILE A 87 24.83 19.08 -12.71
CA ILE A 87 24.14 17.90 -13.26
C ILE A 87 22.63 18.11 -13.12
N GLN A 88 21.95 18.15 -14.25
CA GLN A 88 20.49 18.07 -14.33
C GLN A 88 20.08 16.60 -14.53
N GLY A 89 19.06 16.16 -13.80
CA GLY A 89 18.52 14.83 -13.90
C GLY A 89 17.03 14.83 -14.24
N SER A 90 16.60 13.86 -15.03
CA SER A 90 15.18 13.58 -15.26
C SER A 90 14.88 12.10 -15.21
N LEU A 91 13.68 11.79 -14.73
CA LEU A 91 13.12 10.45 -14.68
C LEU A 91 11.72 10.49 -15.26
N ASP A 92 11.45 9.65 -16.26
CA ASP A 92 10.15 9.47 -16.87
C ASP A 92 9.70 8.02 -16.71
N VAL A 93 8.48 7.81 -16.19
CA VAL A 93 7.89 6.47 -16.09
C VAL A 93 6.89 6.28 -17.23
N PHE A 94 6.98 5.15 -17.90
CA PHE A 94 6.07 4.71 -18.94
C PHE A 94 5.38 3.42 -18.50
N LYS A 95 4.15 3.21 -18.98
CA LYS A 95 3.37 2.00 -18.76
C LYS A 95 3.14 1.30 -20.09
N TYR A 96 3.23 -0.02 -20.10
CA TYR A 96 2.94 -0.80 -21.29
C TYR A 96 1.43 -1.00 -21.42
N GLU A 97 0.84 -0.40 -22.46
CA GLU A 97 -0.58 -0.51 -22.75
C GLU A 97 -0.79 -0.78 -24.23
N ARG A 98 -1.65 -1.76 -24.56
CA ARG A 98 -2.02 -2.08 -25.95
C ARG A 98 -0.83 -2.26 -26.90
N ARG A 99 0.25 -2.88 -26.41
CA ARG A 99 1.51 -3.15 -27.12
C ARG A 99 2.40 -1.93 -27.39
N GLU A 100 2.16 -0.84 -26.69
CA GLU A 100 2.98 0.37 -26.78
C GLU A 100 3.35 0.89 -25.39
N TRP A 101 4.49 1.58 -25.32
CA TRP A 101 4.92 2.26 -24.10
C TRP A 101 4.32 3.67 -24.05
N VAL A 102 3.35 3.87 -23.17
CA VAL A 102 2.64 5.14 -23.00
C VAL A 102 3.24 5.92 -21.82
N PRO A 103 3.57 7.21 -21.98
CA PRO A 103 4.08 8.03 -20.88
C PRO A 103 3.03 8.17 -19.79
N THR A 104 3.44 8.02 -18.53
CA THR A 104 2.57 8.25 -17.37
C THR A 104 2.66 9.70 -16.89
N ILE A 105 1.87 10.02 -15.88
CA ILE A 105 1.97 11.29 -15.14
C ILE A 105 3.21 11.35 -14.23
N TYR A 106 3.89 10.23 -13.96
CA TYR A 106 5.05 10.18 -13.09
C TYR A 106 6.30 10.60 -13.85
N LYS A 107 6.66 11.86 -13.65
CA LYS A 107 7.86 12.48 -14.22
C LYS A 107 8.53 13.32 -13.16
N MET A 108 9.85 13.22 -13.07
CA MET A 108 10.67 14.03 -12.16
C MET A 108 11.75 14.76 -12.95
N ARG A 109 12.00 16.00 -12.57
CA ARG A 109 13.09 16.81 -13.12
C ARG A 109 13.77 17.58 -12.00
N ALA A 110 15.09 17.50 -11.93
CA ALA A 110 15.90 18.22 -10.97
C ALA A 110 16.99 18.99 -11.72
N LEU A 111 16.92 20.32 -11.67
CA LEU A 111 17.93 21.20 -12.31
C LEU A 111 19.32 21.04 -11.67
N ASN A 112 19.33 20.80 -10.36
CA ASN A 112 20.52 20.43 -9.60
C ASN A 112 20.29 19.04 -8.97
N PHE A 113 20.47 17.99 -9.76
CA PHE A 113 20.30 16.61 -9.30
C PHE A 113 21.21 16.28 -8.10
N CYS A 114 22.41 16.86 -8.07
CA CYS A 114 23.37 16.67 -6.98
C CYS A 114 22.84 17.13 -5.63
N SER A 115 22.07 18.22 -5.59
CA SER A 115 21.49 18.74 -4.35
C SER A 115 20.45 17.79 -3.73
N ILE A 116 19.85 16.90 -4.52
CA ILE A 116 18.79 15.99 -4.07
C ILE A 116 19.25 14.53 -3.94
N LEU A 117 20.43 14.16 -4.46
CA LEU A 117 20.88 12.77 -4.53
C LEU A 117 21.02 12.13 -3.13
N PHE A 118 21.48 12.91 -2.15
CA PHE A 118 21.71 12.45 -0.76
C PHE A 118 20.82 13.13 0.28
N ASP A 119 19.78 13.85 -0.15
CA ASP A 119 18.77 14.38 0.76
C ASP A 119 17.91 13.22 1.29
N LYS A 120 17.85 13.08 2.62
CA LYS A 120 17.18 11.97 3.31
C LYS A 120 15.68 11.87 3.00
N ASN A 121 15.07 12.97 2.56
CA ASN A 121 13.66 13.01 2.19
C ASN A 121 13.40 12.56 0.75
N GLN A 122 14.46 12.35 -0.04
CA GLN A 122 14.36 12.00 -1.46
C GLN A 122 14.34 10.49 -1.66
N TYR A 123 13.69 10.07 -2.75
CA TYR A 123 13.56 8.67 -3.12
C TYR A 123 14.93 7.98 -3.26
N TRP A 124 15.91 8.67 -3.87
CA TRP A 124 17.26 8.15 -4.11
C TRP A 124 18.01 7.76 -2.84
N TYR A 125 17.88 8.56 -1.77
CA TYR A 125 18.52 8.25 -0.49
C TYR A 125 17.91 7.01 0.15
N ARG A 126 16.57 6.92 0.16
CA ARG A 126 15.84 5.79 0.76
C ARG A 126 16.07 4.46 0.05
N VAL A 127 16.30 4.47 -1.25
CA VAL A 127 16.49 3.24 -2.04
C VAL A 127 17.95 2.83 -2.16
N TRP A 128 18.86 3.79 -2.19
CA TRP A 128 20.27 3.55 -2.51
C TRP A 128 21.23 4.34 -1.62
N GLY A 129 21.03 5.65 -1.49
CA GLY A 129 22.01 6.54 -0.86
C GLY A 129 22.32 6.24 0.61
N GLN A 130 21.37 5.68 1.36
CA GLN A 130 21.56 5.27 2.76
C GLN A 130 22.56 4.12 2.93
N HIS A 131 22.81 3.33 1.88
CA HIS A 131 23.71 2.17 1.90
C HIS A 131 25.14 2.52 1.48
N VAL A 132 25.42 3.79 1.16
CA VAL A 132 26.76 4.27 0.83
C VAL A 132 27.56 4.47 2.12
N THR A 133 28.57 3.63 2.34
CA THR A 133 29.36 3.60 3.58
C THR A 133 30.37 4.75 3.67
N ASN A 134 30.87 5.23 2.53
CA ASN A 134 31.79 6.37 2.45
C ASN A 134 31.08 7.69 2.11
N LEU A 135 29.83 7.87 2.56
CA LEU A 135 28.95 8.99 2.19
C LEU A 135 29.60 10.37 2.42
N GLU A 136 30.28 10.57 3.54
CA GLU A 136 30.96 11.82 3.88
C GLU A 136 32.02 12.24 2.85
N GLU A 137 32.64 11.28 2.15
CA GLU A 137 33.66 11.55 1.15
C GLU A 137 33.08 11.81 -0.25
N VAL A 138 31.86 11.35 -0.52
CA VAL A 138 31.28 11.31 -1.87
C VAL A 138 30.07 12.21 -2.05
N LYS A 139 29.43 12.66 -0.96
CA LYS A 139 28.21 13.49 -1.01
C LYS A 139 28.40 14.76 -1.84
N ASP A 140 29.53 15.44 -1.68
CA ASP A 140 29.85 16.68 -2.40
C ASP A 140 30.42 16.43 -3.79
N LYS A 141 30.71 15.17 -4.13
CA LYS A 141 31.30 14.75 -5.40
C LYS A 141 30.29 14.26 -6.42
N CYS A 142 28.99 14.17 -6.11
CA CYS A 142 27.88 13.84 -7.03
C CYS A 142 28.27 13.45 -8.48
N PHE A 143 28.50 12.14 -8.70
CA PHE A 143 28.86 11.57 -10.01
C PHE A 143 29.98 12.30 -10.76
N LYS A 144 30.92 12.95 -10.06
CA LYS A 144 32.13 13.49 -10.66
C LYS A 144 33.08 12.34 -11.01
N PRO A 145 33.79 12.43 -12.15
CA PRO A 145 34.68 11.37 -12.59
C PRO A 145 35.72 11.01 -11.52
N GLY A 146 35.96 9.71 -11.37
CA GLY A 146 36.86 9.12 -10.38
C GLY A 146 36.24 8.94 -8.98
N THR A 147 34.98 9.32 -8.77
CA THR A 147 34.32 9.13 -7.47
C THR A 147 33.94 7.66 -7.30
N LYS A 148 34.50 7.01 -6.27
CA LYS A 148 34.18 5.62 -5.91
C LYS A 148 33.15 5.60 -4.79
N TYR A 149 32.00 4.99 -5.07
CA TYR A 149 30.94 4.77 -4.10
C TYR A 149 31.09 3.36 -3.52
N MET A 150 31.17 3.28 -2.19
CA MET A 150 31.31 2.02 -1.47
C MET A 150 30.00 1.67 -0.79
N HIS A 151 29.53 0.44 -0.97
CA HIS A 151 28.26 -0.01 -0.43
C HIS A 151 28.46 -1.12 0.59
N GLU A 152 27.63 -1.13 1.62
CA GLU A 152 27.36 -2.37 2.35
C GLU A 152 26.57 -3.32 1.44
N THR A 153 26.50 -4.61 1.79
CA THR A 153 25.56 -5.51 1.09
C THR A 153 24.14 -5.15 1.52
N PHE A 154 23.26 -4.86 0.56
CA PHE A 154 21.87 -4.49 0.85
C PHE A 154 20.91 -5.05 -0.20
N GLU A 155 19.66 -5.20 0.20
CA GLU A 155 18.56 -5.55 -0.70
C GLU A 155 17.79 -4.28 -1.08
N MET A 156 17.67 -4.04 -2.38
CA MET A 156 16.91 -2.92 -2.91
C MET A 156 15.45 -3.32 -3.10
N TYR A 157 14.58 -2.56 -2.45
CA TYR A 157 13.13 -2.64 -2.64
C TYR A 157 12.65 -1.35 -3.28
N LEU A 158 11.97 -1.47 -4.42
CA LEU A 158 11.27 -0.35 -5.04
C LEU A 158 9.80 -0.45 -4.66
N ASP A 159 9.40 0.39 -3.72
CA ASP A 159 8.01 0.57 -3.36
C ASP A 159 7.65 2.04 -3.25
N PHE A 160 6.38 2.33 -3.55
CA PHE A 160 5.89 3.68 -3.50
C PHE A 160 4.41 3.70 -3.15
N GLU A 161 4.01 4.80 -2.53
CA GLU A 161 2.62 5.07 -2.23
C GLU A 161 2.00 5.82 -3.40
N ASN A 162 0.81 5.38 -3.80
CA ASN A 162 0.04 6.05 -4.84
C ASN A 162 -1.45 5.94 -4.50
N ARG A 163 -2.09 7.10 -4.37
CA ARG A 163 -3.51 7.21 -3.97
C ARG A 163 -4.43 7.56 -5.14
N MET A 164 -3.87 7.90 -6.30
CA MET A 164 -4.64 8.55 -7.38
C MET A 164 -5.15 7.57 -8.44
N GLN A 165 -4.35 6.59 -8.86
CA GLN A 165 -4.70 5.70 -9.98
C GLN A 165 -4.13 4.29 -9.82
N ASN A 166 -4.75 3.32 -10.51
CA ASN A 166 -4.17 1.99 -10.60
C ASN A 166 -2.89 2.02 -11.47
N VAL A 167 -1.75 1.79 -10.82
CA VAL A 167 -0.43 1.67 -11.46
C VAL A 167 0.01 0.23 -11.62
N GLU A 168 -0.92 -0.72 -11.57
CA GLU A 168 -0.61 -2.11 -11.90
C GLU A 168 -0.26 -2.28 -13.37
N GLY A 169 0.69 -3.19 -13.61
CA GLY A 169 1.14 -3.57 -14.94
C GLY A 169 2.64 -3.41 -15.14
N GLU A 170 3.07 -3.65 -16.38
CA GLU A 170 4.46 -3.53 -16.80
C GLU A 170 4.82 -2.06 -17.00
N HIS A 171 5.96 -1.66 -16.46
CA HIS A 171 6.43 -0.28 -16.52
C HIS A 171 7.86 -0.25 -17.03
N LYS A 172 8.29 0.90 -17.53
CA LYS A 172 9.72 1.18 -17.69
C LYS A 172 10.03 2.55 -17.15
N ILE A 173 11.22 2.68 -16.62
CA ILE A 173 11.77 3.95 -16.17
C ILE A 173 12.85 4.36 -17.15
N GLN A 174 12.77 5.59 -17.65
CA GLN A 174 13.84 6.22 -18.40
C GLN A 174 14.49 7.28 -17.52
N PHE A 175 15.79 7.17 -17.33
CA PHE A 175 16.60 8.12 -16.57
C PHE A 175 17.58 8.83 -17.49
N GLU A 176 17.63 10.16 -17.40
CA GLU A 176 18.53 11.00 -18.20
C GLU A 176 19.32 11.94 -17.29
N LEU A 177 20.64 12.03 -17.52
CA LEU A 177 21.51 13.05 -16.91
C LEU A 177 22.15 13.92 -17.98
N LYS A 178 22.11 15.23 -17.74
CA LYS A 178 22.78 16.24 -18.57
C LYS A 178 23.71 17.08 -17.69
N ALA A 179 24.92 17.30 -18.15
CA ALA A 179 25.88 18.17 -17.48
C ALA A 179 25.92 19.54 -18.15
N PHE A 180 26.03 20.60 -17.37
CA PHE A 180 26.13 21.98 -17.83
C PHE A 180 27.34 22.65 -17.18
N ASP A 181 28.06 23.46 -17.95
CA ASP A 181 29.18 24.23 -17.42
C ASP A 181 28.72 25.44 -16.59
N GLU A 182 29.68 26.18 -16.03
CA GLU A 182 29.43 27.39 -15.23
C GLU A 182 28.71 28.52 -15.99
N PHE A 183 28.70 28.46 -17.33
CA PHE A 183 27.98 29.39 -18.21
C PHE A 183 26.64 28.81 -18.70
N ASN A 184 26.17 27.73 -18.06
CA ASN A 184 24.93 27.02 -18.39
C ASN A 184 24.91 26.45 -19.83
N ARG A 185 26.08 26.10 -20.37
CA ARG A 185 26.19 25.42 -21.67
C ARG A 185 26.24 23.91 -21.45
N MET A 186 25.38 23.19 -22.17
CA MET A 186 25.33 21.72 -22.08
C MET A 186 26.66 21.11 -22.55
N ARG A 187 27.15 20.11 -21.83
CA ARG A 187 28.31 19.32 -22.24
C ARG A 187 27.96 18.47 -23.48
N PRO A 188 28.96 18.11 -24.31
CA PRO A 188 28.71 17.34 -25.54
C PRO A 188 28.11 15.96 -25.31
N THR A 189 28.29 15.38 -24.12
CA THR A 189 27.74 14.06 -23.77
C THR A 189 26.65 14.16 -22.72
N SER A 190 25.70 13.22 -22.80
CA SER A 190 24.64 13.02 -21.80
C SER A 190 24.52 11.53 -21.48
N ILE A 191 23.87 11.20 -20.37
CA ILE A 191 23.60 9.82 -19.99
C ILE A 191 22.12 9.54 -20.19
N LEU A 192 21.79 8.42 -20.81
CA LEU A 192 20.42 7.91 -20.91
C LEU A 192 20.41 6.41 -20.62
N ALA A 193 19.56 5.99 -19.69
CA ALA A 193 19.42 4.60 -19.29
C ALA A 193 17.93 4.26 -19.15
N ILE A 194 17.53 3.06 -19.56
CA ILE A 194 16.18 2.54 -19.36
C ILE A 194 16.25 1.32 -18.46
N LYS A 195 15.30 1.15 -17.55
CA LYS A 195 15.07 -0.13 -16.88
C LYS A 195 13.62 -0.54 -17.10
N ILE A 196 13.43 -1.73 -17.66
CA ILE A 196 12.11 -2.36 -17.73
C ILE A 196 11.82 -3.02 -16.38
N LEU A 197 10.62 -2.75 -15.89
CA LEU A 197 10.09 -3.26 -14.64
C LEU A 197 9.03 -4.30 -15.00
N SER A 198 9.25 -5.54 -14.56
CA SER A 198 8.40 -6.70 -14.86
C SER A 198 6.95 -6.41 -14.54
N PHE A 199 6.65 -6.06 -13.29
CA PHE A 199 5.28 -5.82 -12.89
C PHE A 199 5.21 -4.99 -11.62
N THR A 200 4.38 -3.96 -11.64
CA THR A 200 4.00 -3.23 -10.42
C THR A 200 2.74 -3.87 -9.86
N LYS A 201 2.78 -4.39 -8.62
CA LYS A 201 1.61 -4.99 -7.96
C LYS A 201 1.20 -4.17 -6.75
N ALA A 202 -0.10 -4.06 -6.53
CA ALA A 202 -0.62 -3.59 -5.26
C ALA A 202 -0.24 -4.58 -4.14
N HIS A 203 0.54 -4.10 -3.17
CA HIS A 203 0.95 -4.90 -2.01
C HIS A 203 0.17 -4.53 -0.74
N ARG A 204 -0.41 -3.33 -0.69
CA ARG A 204 -1.31 -2.92 0.40
C ARG A 204 -2.53 -2.22 -0.16
N TYR A 205 -3.71 -2.73 0.19
CA TYR A 205 -4.99 -2.12 -0.14
C TYR A 205 -5.51 -1.32 1.05
N LYS A 206 -6.17 -0.20 0.77
CA LYS A 206 -6.93 0.60 1.72
C LYS A 206 -8.40 0.55 1.31
N ILE A 207 -9.28 0.28 2.28
CA ILE A 207 -10.73 0.42 2.10
C ILE A 207 -11.06 1.88 2.36
N GLU A 208 -11.70 2.52 1.38
CA GLU A 208 -12.23 3.87 1.49
C GLU A 208 -13.76 3.79 1.46
N PHE A 209 -14.41 4.41 2.43
CA PHE A 209 -15.86 4.41 2.58
C PHE A 209 -16.44 5.62 1.86
N GLU A 210 -17.49 5.40 1.06
CA GLU A 210 -18.11 6.46 0.27
C GLU A 210 -18.92 7.41 1.15
N ASP A 211 -19.61 6.85 2.14
CA ASP A 211 -20.54 7.56 3.01
C ASP A 211 -20.10 7.51 4.49
N ASP A 212 -20.57 8.49 5.26
CA ASP A 212 -20.53 8.47 6.73
C ASP A 212 -21.58 7.46 7.25
N GLU A 213 -22.64 7.21 6.47
CA GLU A 213 -23.59 6.12 6.71
C GLU A 213 -22.97 4.77 6.35
N LEU A 214 -22.28 4.17 7.32
CA LEU A 214 -21.64 2.87 7.14
C LEU A 214 -22.64 1.71 7.05
N PHE A 215 -23.84 1.85 7.60
CA PHE A 215 -24.84 0.80 7.63
C PHE A 215 -26.09 1.25 6.90
N SER A 216 -26.50 0.44 5.93
CA SER A 216 -27.76 0.61 5.22
C SER A 216 -28.57 -0.68 5.25
N ASP A 217 -29.90 -0.52 5.18
CA ASP A 217 -30.83 -1.64 5.11
C ASP A 217 -30.70 -2.35 3.76
N CYS A 218 -30.78 -3.68 3.78
CA CYS A 218 -30.80 -4.44 2.54
C CYS A 218 -32.12 -4.23 1.78
N SER A 219 -32.04 -4.05 0.46
CA SER A 219 -33.23 -3.96 -0.39
C SER A 219 -34.00 -5.29 -0.38
N ASN A 220 -35.32 -5.25 -0.14
CA ASN A 220 -36.23 -6.42 -0.09
C ASN A 220 -36.04 -7.38 1.11
N GLN A 221 -35.63 -6.83 2.25
CA GLN A 221 -35.52 -7.58 3.49
C GLN A 221 -36.90 -8.04 4.02
N PRO A 222 -37.06 -9.32 4.43
CA PRO A 222 -38.29 -9.77 5.08
C PRO A 222 -38.57 -9.00 6.38
N GLU A 223 -39.84 -8.78 6.73
CA GLU A 223 -40.23 -8.05 7.95
C GLU A 223 -39.65 -8.62 9.25
N SER A 224 -39.28 -9.91 9.26
CA SER A 224 -38.69 -10.60 10.41
C SER A 224 -37.19 -10.37 10.60
N VAL A 225 -36.53 -9.68 9.66
CA VAL A 225 -35.08 -9.45 9.69
C VAL A 225 -34.86 -8.02 10.18
N LEU A 226 -33.97 -7.85 11.15
CA LEU A 226 -33.65 -6.55 11.72
C LEU A 226 -32.41 -5.96 11.04
N ASN A 227 -32.28 -4.64 11.05
CA ASN A 227 -31.05 -3.94 10.65
C ASN A 227 -30.13 -3.72 11.86
N ILE A 228 -29.04 -2.96 11.67
CA ILE A 228 -28.10 -2.65 12.76
C ILE A 228 -28.79 -1.95 13.93
N HIS A 229 -29.81 -1.13 13.67
CA HIS A 229 -30.56 -0.41 14.70
C HIS A 229 -31.50 -1.31 15.52
N GLY A 230 -31.86 -2.48 14.98
CA GLY A 230 -32.55 -3.52 15.75
C GLY A 230 -31.62 -4.39 16.61
N LEU A 231 -30.29 -4.27 16.40
CA LEU A 231 -29.27 -4.90 17.24
C LEU A 231 -28.75 -3.92 18.29
N LEU A 232 -28.37 -2.71 17.85
CA LEU A 232 -27.69 -1.69 18.64
C LEU A 232 -28.43 -0.35 18.51
N ASN A 233 -28.65 0.33 19.63
CA ASN A 233 -28.94 1.75 19.64
C ASN A 233 -27.62 2.53 19.49
N LEU A 234 -27.49 3.22 18.36
CA LEU A 234 -26.30 3.95 17.93
C LEU A 234 -26.45 5.47 18.08
N THR A 235 -27.44 5.98 18.84
CA THR A 235 -27.70 7.43 18.94
C THR A 235 -26.56 8.24 19.55
N GLU A 236 -25.74 7.62 20.39
CA GLU A 236 -24.56 8.25 21.01
C GLU A 236 -23.26 7.93 20.26
N TRP A 237 -23.35 7.22 19.13
CA TRP A 237 -22.19 6.87 18.31
C TRP A 237 -21.93 7.95 17.26
N THR A 238 -20.67 8.33 17.13
CA THR A 238 -20.19 9.32 16.18
C THR A 238 -19.12 8.72 15.29
N ILE A 239 -19.21 9.06 14.00
CA ILE A 239 -18.25 8.68 12.98
C ILE A 239 -17.70 9.98 12.40
N ASP A 240 -16.41 10.22 12.63
CA ASP A 240 -15.68 11.36 12.06
C ASP A 240 -14.73 10.87 10.96
N ARG A 241 -14.50 11.68 9.93
CA ARG A 241 -13.53 11.41 8.86
C ARG A 241 -12.34 12.39 8.80
N PRO A 242 -11.44 12.42 9.80
CA PRO A 242 -10.23 13.24 9.69
C PRO A 242 -9.25 12.63 8.66
N GLN A 243 -8.96 13.37 7.58
CA GLN A 243 -7.91 13.04 6.59
C GLN A 243 -8.06 11.62 5.98
N ASP A 244 -9.28 11.26 5.54
CA ASP A 244 -9.61 9.96 4.93
C ASP A 244 -9.45 8.73 5.85
N ASN A 245 -9.43 8.92 7.17
CA ASN A 245 -9.51 7.84 8.15
C ASN A 245 -10.84 7.91 8.87
N LEU A 246 -11.50 6.77 9.07
CA LEU A 246 -12.66 6.69 9.94
C LEU A 246 -12.22 6.69 11.39
N LYS A 247 -12.80 7.59 12.18
CA LYS A 247 -12.69 7.62 13.63
C LYS A 247 -14.07 7.34 14.21
N PHE A 248 -14.14 6.31 15.04
CA PHE A 248 -15.32 5.91 15.77
C PHE A 248 -15.19 6.40 17.22
N SER A 249 -16.25 7.04 17.75
CA SER A 249 -16.29 7.43 19.16
C SER A 249 -17.70 7.45 19.71
N GLY A 250 -17.84 7.16 20.99
CA GLY A 250 -19.12 7.23 21.69
C GLY A 250 -19.62 5.86 22.11
N ASN A 251 -20.85 5.83 22.58
CA ASN A 251 -21.40 4.65 23.20
C ASN A 251 -22.52 4.06 22.35
N PHE A 252 -22.74 2.77 22.50
CA PHE A 252 -23.93 2.13 21.98
C PHE A 252 -24.49 1.15 22.99
N THR A 253 -25.80 0.96 22.95
CA THR A 253 -26.50 0.00 23.79
C THR A 253 -27.11 -1.10 22.96
N THR A 254 -27.07 -2.32 23.43
CA THR A 254 -27.80 -3.44 22.79
C THR A 254 -29.30 -3.21 22.96
N VAL A 255 -30.07 -3.35 21.88
CA VAL A 255 -31.55 -3.32 21.94
C VAL A 255 -32.16 -4.66 21.55
N TRP A 256 -31.30 -5.62 21.21
CA TRP A 256 -31.73 -6.93 20.75
C TRP A 256 -32.26 -7.78 21.89
N ASN A 257 -33.54 -8.11 21.83
CA ASN A 257 -34.22 -8.92 22.85
C ASN A 257 -33.96 -10.42 22.64
N ILE A 258 -32.76 -10.87 23.01
CA ILE A 258 -32.31 -12.26 22.95
C ILE A 258 -32.13 -12.84 24.36
N GLN A 259 -32.33 -14.15 24.54
CA GLN A 259 -32.06 -14.79 25.82
C GLN A 259 -30.56 -15.11 25.96
N LYS A 260 -30.01 -15.03 27.17
CA LYS A 260 -28.59 -15.33 27.44
C LYS A 260 -28.15 -16.74 26.97
N THR A 261 -29.08 -17.70 26.88
CA THR A 261 -28.84 -19.07 26.40
C THR A 261 -28.88 -19.21 24.89
N ASP A 262 -29.35 -18.21 24.16
CA ASP A 262 -29.49 -18.27 22.71
C ASP A 262 -28.13 -18.16 22.03
N ARG A 263 -28.01 -18.87 20.92
CA ARG A 263 -26.80 -18.86 20.13
C ARG A 263 -26.87 -17.79 19.06
N ILE A 264 -25.99 -16.79 19.15
CA ILE A 264 -25.78 -15.84 18.06
C ILE A 264 -24.90 -16.49 16.98
N GLN A 265 -25.44 -16.56 15.77
CA GLN A 265 -24.68 -16.88 14.56
C GLN A 265 -24.45 -15.59 13.77
N CYS A 266 -23.21 -15.31 13.42
CA CYS A 266 -22.84 -14.21 12.54
C CYS A 266 -22.42 -14.74 11.17
N SER A 267 -22.76 -14.03 10.10
CA SER A 267 -22.30 -14.33 8.75
C SER A 267 -21.92 -13.03 8.06
N LEU A 268 -20.69 -12.95 7.57
CA LEU A 268 -20.16 -11.80 6.84
C LEU A 268 -19.83 -12.23 5.42
N GLU A 269 -20.34 -11.49 4.46
CA GLU A 269 -20.08 -11.69 3.04
C GLU A 269 -19.62 -10.37 2.44
N ILE A 270 -18.46 -10.38 1.79
CA ILE A 270 -17.96 -9.21 1.06
C ILE A 270 -18.33 -9.38 -0.41
N PHE A 271 -18.99 -8.37 -0.96
CA PHE A 271 -19.31 -8.29 -2.38
C PHE A 271 -18.43 -7.25 -3.07
N LYS A 272 -18.15 -7.48 -4.35
CA LYS A 272 -17.47 -6.54 -5.23
C LYS A 272 -18.43 -6.11 -6.33
N TYR A 273 -18.58 -4.81 -6.54
CA TYR A 273 -19.32 -4.30 -7.69
C TYR A 273 -18.45 -4.46 -8.96
N ASP A 274 -18.88 -5.30 -9.88
CA ASP A 274 -18.21 -5.54 -11.16
C ASP A 274 -19.24 -5.61 -12.29
N ARG A 275 -18.94 -4.97 -13.42
CA ARG A 275 -19.80 -4.97 -14.63
C ARG A 275 -21.29 -4.68 -14.36
N ARG A 276 -21.56 -3.73 -13.46
CA ARG A 276 -22.90 -3.29 -13.03
C ARG A 276 -23.67 -4.25 -12.11
N GLU A 277 -23.02 -5.27 -11.58
CA GLU A 277 -23.61 -6.24 -10.66
C GLU A 277 -22.75 -6.42 -9.41
N TRP A 278 -23.39 -6.75 -8.28
CA TRP A 278 -22.68 -7.12 -7.05
C TRP A 278 -22.34 -8.61 -7.10
N VAL A 279 -21.05 -8.92 -7.15
CA VAL A 279 -20.54 -10.29 -7.24
C VAL A 279 -19.94 -10.68 -5.88
N PRO A 280 -20.31 -11.84 -5.30
CA PRO A 280 -19.72 -12.30 -4.05
C PRO A 280 -18.22 -12.55 -4.22
N THR A 281 -17.42 -12.17 -3.23
CA THR A 281 -15.99 -12.47 -3.18
C THR A 281 -15.72 -13.80 -2.47
N LEU A 282 -14.47 -14.26 -2.48
CA LEU A 282 -14.04 -15.42 -1.69
C LEU A 282 -14.07 -15.16 -0.17
N TYR A 283 -14.21 -13.89 0.25
CA TYR A 283 -14.29 -13.51 1.66
C TYR A 283 -15.71 -13.68 2.18
N LYS A 284 -16.02 -14.92 2.54
CA LYS A 284 -17.25 -15.31 3.22
C LYS A 284 -16.91 -15.99 4.53
N MET A 285 -17.41 -15.45 5.63
CA MET A 285 -17.14 -15.93 6.97
C MET A 285 -18.45 -16.28 7.65
N LYS A 286 -18.52 -17.48 8.22
CA LYS A 286 -19.67 -17.94 9.01
C LYS A 286 -19.18 -18.30 10.39
N MET A 287 -19.73 -17.64 11.41
CA MET A 287 -19.43 -17.87 12.81
C MET A 287 -20.68 -18.45 13.48
N PRO A 288 -20.77 -19.78 13.67
CA PRO A 288 -21.93 -20.42 14.28
C PRO A 288 -22.14 -20.02 15.74
N HIS A 289 -21.07 -19.64 16.44
CA HIS A 289 -21.06 -19.16 17.82
C HIS A 289 -20.26 -17.86 17.88
N PHE A 290 -20.93 -16.73 17.75
CA PHE A 290 -20.27 -15.42 17.65
C PHE A 290 -19.71 -14.93 18.99
N CYS A 291 -20.45 -15.12 20.09
CA CYS A 291 -20.10 -14.55 21.41
C CYS A 291 -18.69 -14.89 21.91
N PRO A 292 -18.21 -16.15 21.87
CA PRO A 292 -16.86 -16.46 22.33
C PRO A 292 -15.77 -15.84 21.46
N LEU A 293 -16.08 -15.50 20.21
CA LEU A 293 -15.14 -14.93 19.25
C LEU A 293 -15.13 -13.40 19.31
N LEU A 294 -16.24 -12.75 19.67
CA LEU A 294 -16.38 -11.29 19.69
C LEU A 294 -15.26 -10.60 20.48
N PHE A 295 -14.84 -11.19 21.60
CA PHE A 295 -13.80 -10.65 22.49
C PHE A 295 -12.53 -11.52 22.56
N ASP A 296 -12.32 -12.42 21.60
CA ASP A 296 -11.10 -13.24 21.51
C ASP A 296 -9.96 -12.43 20.89
N GLU A 297 -8.86 -12.30 21.63
CA GLU A 297 -7.69 -11.48 21.25
C GLU A 297 -7.00 -11.95 19.97
N ASN A 298 -7.21 -13.20 19.59
CA ASN A 298 -6.66 -13.78 18.37
C ASN A 298 -7.42 -13.34 17.11
N GLN A 299 -8.63 -12.77 17.27
CA GLN A 299 -9.47 -12.38 16.16
C GLN A 299 -9.08 -11.01 15.59
N HIS A 300 -9.24 -10.86 14.28
CA HIS A 300 -8.85 -9.63 13.57
C HIS A 300 -9.64 -8.40 14.05
N TRP A 301 -10.93 -8.55 14.37
CA TRP A 301 -11.74 -7.43 14.87
C TRP A 301 -11.37 -7.01 16.30
N TYR A 302 -10.82 -7.89 17.14
CA TYR A 302 -10.36 -7.49 18.46
C TYR A 302 -9.20 -6.49 18.35
N LYS A 303 -8.26 -6.76 17.45
CA LYS A 303 -7.11 -5.88 17.15
C LYS A 303 -7.48 -4.55 16.50
N VAL A 304 -8.66 -4.45 15.91
CA VAL A 304 -9.12 -3.25 15.18
C VAL A 304 -10.15 -2.45 16.00
N TRP A 305 -10.95 -3.13 16.81
CA TRP A 305 -12.11 -2.55 17.49
C TRP A 305 -12.23 -3.02 18.94
N GLY A 306 -12.19 -4.34 19.20
CA GLY A 306 -12.47 -4.89 20.54
C GLY A 306 -11.55 -4.37 21.66
N GLN A 307 -10.27 -4.12 21.35
CA GLN A 307 -9.30 -3.56 22.31
C GLN A 307 -9.61 -2.11 22.75
N HIS A 308 -10.50 -1.42 22.02
CA HIS A 308 -10.85 -0.02 22.30
C HIS A 308 -12.09 0.11 23.19
N ILE A 309 -12.76 -1.00 23.53
CA ILE A 309 -13.91 -1.01 24.44
C ILE A 309 -13.42 -0.81 25.87
N THR A 310 -13.81 0.30 26.49
CA THR A 310 -13.31 0.69 27.81
C THR A 310 -13.92 -0.07 28.97
N ASN A 311 -15.14 -0.61 28.81
CA ASN A 311 -15.83 -1.44 29.80
C ASN A 311 -15.85 -2.93 29.42
N LEU A 312 -14.86 -3.39 28.66
CA LEU A 312 -14.79 -4.74 28.10
C LEU A 312 -15.09 -5.87 29.10
N GLU A 313 -14.54 -5.79 30.31
CA GLU A 313 -14.73 -6.80 31.37
C GLU A 313 -16.19 -6.93 31.80
N GLU A 314 -16.98 -5.86 31.73
CA GLU A 314 -18.40 -5.87 32.09
C GLU A 314 -19.26 -6.51 31.00
N VAL A 315 -18.88 -6.33 29.72
CA VAL A 315 -19.70 -6.76 28.57
C VAL A 315 -19.33 -8.16 28.07
N LYS A 316 -18.10 -8.61 28.37
CA LYS A 316 -17.58 -9.93 27.94
C LYS A 316 -18.43 -11.08 28.46
N ASP A 317 -18.96 -10.96 29.68
CA ASP A 317 -19.76 -12.00 30.35
C ASP A 317 -21.22 -12.06 29.92
N ASN A 318 -21.71 -11.01 29.26
CA ASN A 318 -23.09 -10.90 28.81
C ASN A 318 -23.27 -11.11 27.31
N CYS A 319 -22.20 -10.93 26.51
CA CYS A 319 -22.33 -10.84 25.05
C CYS A 319 -23.36 -9.75 24.65
N LEU A 320 -23.67 -9.60 23.36
CA LEU A 320 -24.74 -8.70 22.91
C LEU A 320 -26.16 -9.20 23.29
N ASN A 321 -26.30 -9.99 24.36
CA ASN A 321 -27.51 -10.76 24.69
C ASN A 321 -28.39 -10.12 25.77
N VAL A 322 -27.96 -9.03 26.41
CA VAL A 322 -28.77 -8.36 27.43
C VAL A 322 -29.17 -6.99 26.87
N PRO A 323 -30.46 -6.74 26.60
CA PRO A 323 -30.92 -5.40 26.21
C PRO A 323 -30.50 -4.36 27.27
N GLY A 324 -29.94 -3.25 26.81
CA GLY A 324 -29.46 -2.15 27.65
C GLY A 324 -28.00 -2.25 28.07
N ASP A 325 -27.28 -3.31 27.70
CA ASP A 325 -25.83 -3.38 27.92
C ASP A 325 -25.14 -2.28 27.11
N LEU A 326 -24.41 -1.44 27.83
CA LEU A 326 -23.67 -0.30 27.29
C LEU A 326 -22.27 -0.75 26.87
N LEU A 327 -21.85 -0.39 25.67
CA LEU A 327 -20.47 -0.53 25.21
C LEU A 327 -19.89 0.87 25.02
N ASN A 328 -18.79 1.15 25.73
CA ASN A 328 -18.12 2.45 25.73
C ASN A 328 -16.85 2.40 24.86
N HIS A 329 -16.80 3.22 23.80
CA HIS A 329 -15.69 3.25 22.84
C HIS A 329 -15.06 4.66 22.69
#